data_AF-A0A1C2AZJ8-F1
#
_entry.id   AF-A0A1C2AZJ8-F1
#
_cell.length_a   1.000
_cell.length_b   1.000
_cell.length_c   1.000
_cell.angle_alpha   90.00
_cell.angle_beta   90.00
_cell.angle_gamma   90.00
#
_symmetry.space_group_name_H-M   'P 1'
#
loop_
_entity.id
_entity.type
_entity.pdbx_description
1 polymer ?
#
loop_
_entity_poly.entity_id
_entity_poly.type
_entity_poly.pdbx_seq_one_letter_code
_entity_poly.pdbx_strand_id
1 'polypeptide(L)'
;MVSAVIILISSILLYFTFTFDIVPPILNRGIQPATFPKALLILIIALTLLTYFISLKNPWKNEKKLPNSFYITLLSFVVFITVSKFLDFFLGIALLSIIVSYFWGERRVAYLIIVSIIFPLIVFIFFETILGLRFPPGIITNLYYG
;
A
#
# COMPACT_ATOMS: atom_id res chain seq x y z
N MET A 1 -14.84 20.40 -1.20
CA MET A 1 -13.70 21.00 -0.48
C MET A 1 -12.56 20.00 -0.26
N VAL A 2 -12.82 18.81 0.28
CA VAL A 2 -11.77 17.78 0.53
C VAL A 2 -10.99 17.37 -0.74
N SER A 3 -11.69 17.11 -1.85
CA SER A 3 -11.03 16.74 -3.12
C SER A 3 -10.05 17.81 -3.63
N ALA A 4 -10.37 19.09 -3.46
CA ALA A 4 -9.48 20.19 -3.88
C ALA A 4 -8.21 20.24 -3.02
N VAL A 5 -8.32 19.99 -1.71
CA VAL A 5 -7.17 19.90 -0.80
C VAL A 5 -6.27 18.72 -1.17
N ILE A 6 -6.86 17.54 -1.44
CA ILE A 6 -6.10 16.35 -1.85
C ILE A 6 -5.35 16.62 -3.15
N ILE A 7 -6.02 17.20 -4.16
CA ILE A 7 -5.38 17.54 -5.44
C ILE A 7 -4.25 18.54 -5.22
N LEU A 8 -4.49 19.62 -4.45
CA LEU A 8 -3.48 20.65 -4.20
C LEU A 8 -2.23 20.07 -3.52
N ILE A 9 -2.40 19.31 -2.43
CA ILE A 9 -1.28 18.66 -1.72
C ILE A 9 -0.57 17.68 -2.64
N SER A 10 -1.31 16.85 -3.37
CA SER A 10 -0.72 15.85 -4.27
C SER A 10 0.05 16.51 -5.41
N SER A 11 -0.42 17.61 -5.97
CA SER A 11 0.28 18.39 -7.00
C SER A 11 1.56 19.04 -6.47
N ILE A 12 1.54 19.58 -5.25
CA ILE A 12 2.75 20.12 -4.60
C ILE A 12 3.78 19.01 -4.38
N LEU A 13 3.37 17.86 -3.83
CA LEU A 13 4.25 16.72 -3.64
C LEU A 13 4.79 16.18 -4.98
N LEU A 14 3.96 16.18 -6.03
CA LEU A 14 4.36 15.76 -7.36
C LEU A 14 5.41 16.71 -7.94
N TYR A 15 5.26 18.01 -7.73
CA TYR A 15 6.28 18.99 -8.12
C TYR A 15 7.64 18.68 -7.47
N PHE A 16 7.66 18.40 -6.15
CA PHE A 16 8.90 18.01 -5.46
C PHE A 16 9.51 16.71 -5.99
N THR A 17 8.72 15.76 -6.49
CA THR A 17 9.30 14.52 -7.03
C THR A 17 10.11 14.73 -8.31
N PHE A 18 9.93 15.86 -9.01
CA PHE A 18 10.79 16.21 -10.14
C PHE A 18 12.19 16.66 -9.73
N THR A 19 12.41 17.03 -8.46
CA THR A 19 13.75 17.41 -7.96
C THR A 19 14.54 16.21 -7.45
N PHE A 20 14.03 14.98 -7.60
CA PHE A 20 14.74 13.77 -7.16
C PHE A 20 15.92 13.45 -8.09
N ASP A 21 17.02 13.03 -7.47
CA ASP A 21 18.22 12.63 -8.18
C ASP A 21 17.94 11.43 -9.10
N ILE A 22 18.42 11.54 -10.33
CA ILE A 22 18.29 10.49 -11.33
C ILE A 22 19.42 9.49 -11.11
N VAL A 23 19.05 8.29 -10.67
CA VAL A 23 19.98 7.16 -10.58
C VAL A 23 20.44 6.76 -11.98
N PRO A 24 21.76 6.53 -12.21
CA PRO A 24 22.29 6.14 -13.51
C PRO A 24 21.56 4.90 -14.09
N PRO A 25 21.36 4.82 -15.42
CA PRO A 25 20.59 3.72 -16.05
C PRO A 25 21.12 2.33 -15.71
N ILE A 26 22.44 2.19 -15.47
CA ILE A 26 23.10 0.93 -15.13
C ILE A 26 22.67 0.36 -13.77
N LEU A 27 22.22 1.22 -12.85
CA LEU A 27 21.74 0.88 -11.51
C LEU A 27 20.21 0.76 -11.45
N ASN A 28 19.53 1.04 -12.57
CA ASN A 28 18.07 1.04 -12.63
C ASN A 28 17.54 -0.38 -12.86
N ARG A 29 17.46 -1.17 -11.79
CA ARG A 29 16.72 -2.43 -11.79
C ARG A 29 15.29 -2.14 -11.38
N GLY A 30 14.34 -2.29 -12.32
CA GLY A 30 12.92 -2.12 -12.03
C GLY A 30 12.41 -0.68 -12.08
N ILE A 31 11.35 -0.38 -11.30
CA ILE A 31 10.87 0.99 -11.13
C ILE A 31 11.81 1.76 -10.20
N GLN A 32 12.37 2.85 -10.71
CA GLN A 32 13.23 3.74 -9.93
C GLN A 32 12.49 4.26 -8.68
N PRO A 33 13.17 4.37 -7.52
CA PRO A 33 12.58 4.94 -6.32
C PRO A 33 12.01 6.35 -6.53
N ALA A 34 12.52 7.09 -7.52
CA ALA A 34 11.99 8.39 -7.91
C ALA A 34 10.71 8.34 -8.76
N THR A 35 10.47 7.24 -9.47
CA THR A 35 9.32 7.05 -10.38
C THR A 35 8.10 6.49 -9.65
N PHE A 36 8.31 5.68 -8.61
CA PHE A 36 7.20 5.11 -7.84
C PHE A 36 6.31 6.18 -7.16
N PRO A 37 6.87 7.18 -6.44
CA PRO A 37 6.08 8.28 -5.86
C PRO A 37 5.32 9.09 -6.92
N LYS A 38 5.92 9.33 -8.09
CA LYS A 38 5.26 10.03 -9.21
C LYS A 38 4.03 9.27 -9.67
N ALA A 39 4.18 7.97 -9.95
CA ALA A 39 3.07 7.12 -10.39
C ALA A 39 1.95 7.07 -9.34
N LEU A 40 2.30 6.92 -8.06
CA LEU A 40 1.34 6.90 -6.96
C LEU A 40 0.57 8.22 -6.84
N LEU A 41 1.25 9.37 -6.91
CA LEU A 41 0.61 10.68 -6.82
C LEU A 41 -0.31 10.96 -8.02
N ILE A 42 0.11 10.59 -9.24
CA ILE A 42 -0.74 10.67 -10.42
C ILE A 42 -2.00 9.81 -10.24
N LEU A 43 -1.86 8.59 -9.73
CA LEU A 43 -2.99 7.71 -9.45
C LEU A 43 -3.95 8.30 -8.41
N ILE A 44 -3.43 8.87 -7.31
CA ILE A 44 -4.23 9.53 -6.28
C ILE A 44 -5.02 10.71 -6.88
N ILE A 45 -4.37 11.55 -7.69
CA ILE A 45 -5.04 12.68 -8.38
C ILE A 45 -6.15 12.15 -9.30
N ALA A 46 -5.87 11.11 -10.10
CA ALA A 46 -6.85 10.52 -11.00
C ALA A 46 -8.06 9.95 -10.27
N LEU A 47 -7.85 9.18 -9.19
CA LEU A 47 -8.93 8.64 -8.37
C LEU A 47 -9.73 9.75 -7.68
N THR A 48 -9.05 10.80 -7.19
CA THR A 48 -9.72 11.94 -6.55
C THR A 48 -10.60 12.71 -7.53
N LEU A 49 -10.12 12.91 -8.77
CA LEU A 49 -10.92 13.48 -9.85
C LEU A 49 -12.13 12.61 -10.18
N LEU A 50 -11.95 11.29 -10.28
CA LEU A 50 -13.05 10.35 -10.52
C LEU A 50 -14.11 10.47 -9.42
N THR A 51 -13.72 10.46 -8.14
CA THR A 51 -14.64 10.65 -7.01
C THR A 51 -15.34 12.00 -7.06
N TYR A 52 -14.62 13.06 -7.43
CA TYR A 52 -15.19 14.39 -7.61
C TYR A 52 -16.27 14.40 -8.70
N PHE A 53 -16.01 13.79 -9.86
CA PHE A 53 -17.01 13.67 -10.93
C PHE A 53 -18.23 12.85 -10.53
N ILE A 54 -18.03 11.74 -9.79
CA ILE A 54 -19.15 10.93 -9.25
C ILE A 54 -19.98 11.74 -8.25
N SER A 55 -19.32 12.55 -7.43
CA SER A 55 -19.94 13.42 -6.44
C SER A 55 -20.75 14.57 -7.04
N LEU A 56 -20.45 15.02 -8.27
CA LEU A 56 -21.29 16.00 -8.95
C LEU A 56 -22.67 15.43 -9.31
N LYS A 57 -22.72 14.12 -9.60
CA LYS A 57 -23.99 13.41 -9.91
C LYS A 57 -24.71 12.94 -8.66
N ASN A 58 -23.99 12.64 -7.58
CA ASN A 58 -24.55 12.12 -6.34
C ASN A 58 -24.13 13.02 -5.16
N PRO A 59 -25.06 13.75 -4.52
CA PRO A 59 -24.71 14.59 -3.39
C PRO A 59 -24.16 13.75 -2.24
N TRP A 60 -23.16 14.31 -1.53
CA TRP A 60 -22.56 13.65 -0.37
C TRP A 60 -23.63 13.38 0.69
N LYS A 61 -23.76 12.12 1.08
CA LYS A 61 -24.58 11.74 2.22
C LYS A 61 -23.77 12.02 3.50
N ASN A 62 -24.45 12.45 4.55
CA ASN A 62 -23.83 12.48 5.88
C ASN A 62 -23.53 11.04 6.31
N GLU A 63 -22.25 10.69 6.25
CA GLU A 63 -21.74 9.36 6.57
C GLU A 63 -21.94 9.05 8.06
N LYS A 64 -22.29 7.80 8.37
CA LYS A 64 -22.32 7.30 9.75
C LYS A 64 -20.91 7.28 10.33
N LYS A 65 -20.80 7.34 11.66
CA LYS A 65 -19.52 7.17 12.37
C LYS A 65 -18.78 5.93 11.84
N LEU A 66 -17.48 6.06 11.63
CA LEU A 66 -16.62 4.97 11.18
C LEU A 66 -16.75 3.75 12.11
N PRO A 67 -16.79 2.52 11.57
CA PRO A 67 -16.90 1.31 12.36
C PRO A 67 -15.65 1.11 13.23
N ASN A 68 -15.79 0.45 14.38
CA ASN A 68 -14.65 0.13 15.25
C ASN A 68 -13.55 -0.65 14.52
N SER A 69 -13.92 -1.48 13.54
CA SER A 69 -12.98 -2.20 12.67
C SER A 69 -11.99 -1.27 11.97
N PHE A 70 -12.38 -0.04 11.63
CA PHE A 70 -11.47 0.94 11.02
C PHE A 70 -10.30 1.30 11.93
N TYR A 71 -10.58 1.59 13.20
CA TYR A 71 -9.54 1.94 14.17
C TYR A 71 -8.61 0.75 14.46
N ILE A 72 -9.16 -0.47 14.44
CA ILE A 72 -8.36 -1.69 14.60
C ILE A 72 -7.44 -1.88 13.40
N THR A 73 -7.91 -1.65 12.18
CA THR A 73 -7.05 -1.67 10.98
C THR A 73 -5.99 -0.57 10.99
N LEU A 74 -6.28 0.59 11.58
CA LEU A 74 -5.27 1.64 11.75
C LEU A 74 -4.16 1.17 12.71
N LEU A 75 -4.54 0.56 13.82
CA LEU A 75 -3.60 -0.01 14.80
C LEU A 75 -2.80 -1.18 14.21
N SER A 76 -3.40 -1.99 13.35
CA SER A 76 -2.69 -3.11 12.70
C SER A 76 -1.54 -2.65 11.81
N PHE A 77 -1.60 -1.43 11.26
CA PHE A 77 -0.44 -0.85 10.55
C PHE A 77 0.76 -0.61 11.47
N VAL A 78 0.54 -0.23 12.73
CA VAL A 78 1.64 -0.08 13.72
C VAL A 78 2.29 -1.43 14.01
N VAL A 79 1.47 -2.48 14.16
CA VAL A 79 1.94 -3.86 14.32
C VAL A 79 2.73 -4.30 13.07
N PHE A 80 2.20 -4.04 11.88
CA PHE A 80 2.84 -4.33 10.61
C PHE A 80 4.23 -3.67 10.49
N ILE A 81 4.34 -2.38 10.80
CA ILE A 81 5.62 -1.65 10.74
C ILE A 81 6.63 -2.27 11.70
N THR A 82 6.19 -2.61 12.91
CA THR A 82 7.04 -3.22 13.94
C THR A 82 7.54 -4.59 13.49
N VAL A 83 6.64 -5.47 13.05
CA VAL A 83 6.99 -6.81 12.58
C VAL A 83 7.88 -6.75 11.34
N SER A 84 7.56 -5.91 10.38
CA SER A 84 8.32 -5.78 9.13
C SER A 84 9.75 -5.29 9.36
N LYS A 85 9.95 -4.44 10.37
CA LYS A 85 11.28 -3.91 10.72
C LYS A 85 12.13 -4.92 11.49
N PHE A 86 11.53 -5.68 12.41
CA PHE A 86 12.27 -6.56 13.33
C PHE A 86 12.36 -8.03 12.90
N LEU A 87 11.38 -8.54 12.15
CA LEU A 87 11.27 -9.95 11.79
C LEU A 87 11.43 -10.18 10.30
N ASP A 88 10.39 -9.86 9.53
CA ASP A 88 10.35 -10.00 8.07
C ASP A 88 9.14 -9.25 7.51
N PHE A 89 9.31 -8.63 6.35
CA PHE A 89 8.25 -7.95 5.62
C PHE A 89 7.09 -8.88 5.24
N PHE A 90 7.37 -10.11 4.79
CA PHE A 90 6.34 -11.09 4.40
C PHE A 90 5.52 -11.55 5.59
N LEU A 91 6.15 -11.75 6.74
CA LEU A 91 5.44 -12.04 8.00
C LEU A 91 4.56 -10.87 8.41
N GLY A 92 5.06 -9.64 8.27
CA GLY A 92 4.28 -8.43 8.50
C GLY A 92 3.01 -8.39 7.65
N ILE A 93 3.15 -8.56 6.33
CA ILE A 93 2.01 -8.54 5.40
C ILE A 93 1.04 -9.69 5.66
N ALA A 94 1.53 -10.89 5.96
CA ALA A 94 0.69 -12.03 6.31
C ALA A 94 -0.16 -11.73 7.55
N LEU A 95 0.46 -11.22 8.62
CA LEU A 95 -0.26 -10.84 9.86
C LEU A 95 -1.24 -9.71 9.62
N LEU A 96 -0.84 -8.67 8.87
CA LEU A 96 -1.72 -7.56 8.50
C LEU A 96 -2.97 -8.08 7.77
N SER A 97 -2.78 -8.99 6.80
CA SER A 97 -3.88 -9.55 6.01
C SER A 97 -4.87 -10.33 6.87
N ILE A 98 -4.38 -11.14 7.82
CA ILE A 98 -5.23 -11.89 8.77
C ILE A 98 -6.01 -10.93 9.65
N ILE A 99 -5.35 -9.95 10.28
CA ILE A 99 -5.97 -9.02 11.21
C ILE A 99 -7.06 -8.23 10.48
N VAL A 100 -6.74 -7.65 9.31
CA VAL A 100 -7.71 -6.88 8.53
C VAL A 100 -8.91 -7.74 8.11
N SER A 101 -8.68 -8.93 7.54
CA SER A 101 -9.76 -9.83 7.13
C SER A 101 -10.65 -10.27 8.29
N TYR A 102 -10.05 -10.57 9.45
CA TYR A 102 -10.77 -10.97 10.66
C TYR A 102 -11.69 -9.85 11.18
N PHE A 103 -11.18 -8.63 11.29
CA PHE A 103 -11.95 -7.50 11.83
C PHE A 103 -12.96 -6.91 10.85
N TRP A 104 -12.80 -7.18 9.54
CA TRP A 104 -13.76 -6.78 8.50
C TRP A 104 -14.85 -7.82 8.21
N GLY A 105 -14.84 -8.97 8.88
CA GLY A 105 -15.99 -9.87 8.93
C GLY A 105 -15.71 -11.32 8.52
N GLU A 106 -14.52 -11.64 8.00
CA GLU A 106 -14.18 -13.03 7.65
C GLU A 106 -13.62 -13.76 8.87
N ARG A 107 -14.39 -14.69 9.43
CA ARG A 107 -14.00 -15.45 10.64
C ARG A 107 -13.61 -16.89 10.36
N ARG A 108 -13.75 -17.35 9.11
CA ARG A 108 -13.45 -18.74 8.75
C ARG A 108 -11.94 -18.94 8.70
N VAL A 109 -11.43 -19.77 9.60
CA VAL A 109 -10.00 -20.04 9.76
C VAL A 109 -9.33 -20.47 8.44
N ALA A 110 -10.01 -21.30 7.64
CA ALA A 110 -9.50 -21.73 6.33
C ALA A 110 -9.23 -20.54 5.38
N TYR A 111 -10.17 -19.59 5.29
CA TYR A 111 -10.01 -18.42 4.42
C TYR A 111 -8.93 -17.47 4.94
N LEU A 112 -8.81 -17.31 6.26
CA LEU A 112 -7.76 -16.49 6.86
C LEU A 112 -6.36 -17.05 6.56
N ILE A 113 -6.18 -18.37 6.67
CA ILE A 113 -4.91 -19.03 6.32
C ILE A 113 -4.61 -18.84 4.83
N ILE A 114 -5.60 -19.08 3.96
CA ILE A 114 -5.45 -18.92 2.51
C ILE A 114 -5.01 -17.49 2.17
N VAL A 115 -5.70 -16.48 2.72
CA VAL A 115 -5.36 -15.06 2.50
C VAL A 115 -3.96 -14.76 3.00
N SER A 116 -3.57 -15.28 4.16
CA SER A 116 -2.25 -15.05 4.74
C SER A 116 -1.08 -15.60 3.92
N ILE A 117 -1.32 -16.54 3.01
CA ILE A 117 -0.30 -17.14 2.14
C ILE A 117 -0.39 -16.53 0.74
N ILE A 118 -1.60 -16.47 0.17
CA ILE A 118 -1.80 -15.98 -1.19
C ILE A 118 -1.48 -14.49 -1.31
N PHE A 119 -1.87 -13.67 -0.34
CA PHE A 119 -1.67 -12.24 -0.42
C PHE A 119 -0.18 -11.84 -0.41
N PRO A 120 0.68 -12.30 0.53
CA PRO A 120 2.11 -12.06 0.43
C PRO A 120 2.74 -12.60 -0.85
N LEU A 121 2.27 -13.74 -1.38
CA LEU A 121 2.78 -14.33 -2.63
C LEU A 121 2.47 -13.43 -3.85
N ILE A 122 1.24 -12.92 -3.95
CA ILE A 122 0.87 -11.99 -5.02
C ILE A 122 1.71 -10.72 -4.93
N VAL A 123 1.88 -10.18 -3.71
CA VAL A 123 2.74 -9.02 -3.47
C VAL A 123 4.18 -9.33 -3.88
N PHE A 124 4.71 -10.50 -3.54
CA PHE A 124 6.04 -10.92 -3.94
C PHE A 124 6.22 -10.92 -5.46
N ILE A 125 5.34 -11.63 -6.19
CA ILE A 125 5.39 -11.72 -7.66
C ILE A 125 5.25 -10.35 -8.31
N PHE A 126 4.34 -9.51 -7.79
CA PHE A 126 4.14 -8.17 -8.33
C PHE A 126 5.40 -7.31 -8.20
N PHE A 127 6.01 -7.28 -7.02
CA PHE A 127 7.18 -6.42 -6.81
C PHE A 127 8.45 -7.00 -7.42
N GLU A 128 8.67 -8.30 -7.35
CA GLU A 128 9.88 -8.91 -7.91
C GLU A 128 9.80 -9.02 -9.43
N THR A 129 8.72 -9.58 -9.97
CA THR A 129 8.61 -9.90 -11.40
C THR A 129 8.16 -8.70 -12.23
N ILE A 130 7.16 -7.95 -11.76
CA ILE A 130 6.62 -6.80 -12.54
C ILE A 130 7.44 -5.54 -12.27
N LEU A 131 7.80 -5.28 -11.01
CA LEU A 131 8.51 -4.05 -10.65
C LEU A 131 10.02 -4.21 -10.56
N GLY A 132 10.58 -5.42 -10.57
CA GLY A 132 12.03 -5.66 -10.47
C GLY A 132 12.65 -5.26 -9.12
N LEU A 133 11.85 -5.12 -8.07
CA LEU A 133 12.26 -4.63 -6.76
C LEU A 133 12.63 -5.79 -5.83
N ARG A 134 13.72 -5.61 -5.08
CA ARG A 134 14.13 -6.55 -4.03
C ARG A 134 13.58 -6.12 -2.68
N PHE A 135 13.19 -7.10 -1.90
CA PHE A 135 12.68 -6.89 -0.55
C PHE A 135 13.82 -6.83 0.47
N PRO A 136 13.61 -6.13 1.60
CA PRO A 136 14.60 -6.09 2.68
C PRO A 136 14.87 -7.50 3.22
N PRO A 137 16.11 -7.80 3.64
CA PRO A 137 16.46 -9.09 4.21
C PRO A 137 15.70 -9.31 5.52
N GLY A 138 15.19 -10.52 5.71
CA GLY A 138 14.42 -10.96 6.85
C GLY A 138 14.53 -12.48 6.97
N ILE A 139 13.85 -13.09 7.95
CA ILE A 139 13.98 -14.53 8.21
C ILE A 139 13.62 -15.38 6.97
N ILE A 140 12.51 -15.05 6.29
CA ILE A 140 12.04 -15.75 5.09
C ILE A 140 12.83 -15.29 3.87
N THR A 141 13.10 -14.00 3.79
CA THR A 141 13.78 -13.40 2.65
C THR A 141 15.26 -13.83 2.56
N ASN A 142 15.92 -14.11 3.70
CA ASN A 142 17.27 -14.67 3.76
C ASN A 142 17.34 -16.13 3.29
N LEU A 143 16.27 -16.91 3.44
CA LEU A 143 16.20 -18.26 2.87
C LEU A 143 16.08 -18.24 1.33
N TYR A 144 15.50 -17.17 0.77
CA TYR A 144 15.33 -17.01 -0.67
C TYR A 144 16.55 -16.38 -1.36
N TYR A 145 17.24 -15.44 -0.69
CA TYR A 145 18.45 -14.79 -1.23
C TYR A 145 19.76 -15.46 -0.80
N GLY A 146 19.71 -16.44 0.11
CA GLY A 146 20.85 -17.21 0.59
C GLY A 146 21.44 -18.16 -0.45
#